data_AF-A0A520ZN33-F1
#
_entry.id   AF-A0A520ZN33-F1
#
_cell.length_a   1.000
_cell.length_b   1.000
_cell.length_c   1.000
_cell.angle_alpha   90.00
_cell.angle_beta   90.00
_cell.angle_gamma   90.00
#
_symmetry.space_group_name_H-M   'P 1'
#
loop_
_entity.id
_entity.type
_entity.pdbx_description
1 polymer ?
#
loop_
_entity_poly.entity_id
_entity_poly.type
_entity_poly.pdbx_seq_one_letter_code
_entity_poly.pdbx_strand_id
1 'polypeptide(L)' 'SLPMGRRDIADHLGLSMETVSRAFSTLKAEGEIELKGANFFRLVQPRTTDGGYANAA' A
#
# COMPACT_ATOMS: atom_id res chain seq x y z
N SER A 1 -3.71 2.67 -10.48
CA SER A 1 -4.85 2.46 -9.57
C SER A 1 -5.03 0.97 -9.37
N LEU A 2 -4.70 0.43 -8.18
CA LEU A 2 -4.91 -1.00 -7.91
C LEU A 2 -6.34 -1.20 -7.38
N PRO A 3 -7.19 -2.01 -8.04
CA PRO A 3 -8.48 -2.44 -7.50
C PRO A 3 -8.29 -3.67 -6.62
N MET A 4 -7.51 -3.55 -5.55
CA MET A 4 -7.37 -4.60 -4.53
C MET A 4 -7.84 -4.03 -3.19
N GLY A 5 -8.83 -4.69 -2.58
CA GLY A 5 -9.20 -4.39 -1.20
C GLY A 5 -8.08 -4.80 -0.23
N ARG A 6 -8.05 -4.24 0.98
CA ARG A 6 -7.05 -4.59 2.02
C ARG A 6 -6.96 -6.09 2.30
N ARG A 7 -8.06 -6.82 2.08
CA ARG A 7 -8.16 -8.27 2.22
C ARG A 7 -7.36 -9.02 1.15
N ASP A 8 -7.36 -8.52 -0.07
CA ASP A 8 -6.63 -9.11 -1.20
C ASP A 8 -5.12 -8.94 -1.01
N ILE A 9 -4.70 -7.77 -0.53
CA ILE A 9 -3.31 -7.49 -0.14
C ILE A 9 -2.86 -8.39 1.01
N ALA A 10 -3.73 -8.57 2.02
CA ALA A 10 -3.46 -9.43 3.17
C ALA A 10 -3.29 -10.89 2.73
N ASP A 11 -4.21 -11.38 1.89
CA ASP A 11 -4.17 -12.73 1.33
C ASP A 11 -2.92 -12.96 0.46
N HIS A 12 -2.59 -12.02 -0.42
CA HIS A 12 -1.41 -12.07 -1.28
C HIS A 12 -0.09 -12.10 -0.50
N LEU A 13 0.00 -11.36 0.61
CA LEU A 13 1.20 -11.30 1.44
C LEU A 13 1.22 -12.36 2.55
N GLY A 14 0.16 -13.17 2.70
CA GLY A 14 0.00 -14.08 3.84
C GLY A 14 -0.07 -13.36 5.19
N LEU A 15 -0.48 -12.09 5.20
CA LEU A 15 -0.61 -11.25 6.40
C LEU A 15 -2.07 -11.16 6.84
N SER A 16 -2.29 -10.72 8.09
CA SER A 16 -3.64 -10.39 8.54
C SER A 16 -4.08 -9.02 7.98
N MET A 17 -5.38 -8.88 7.74
CA MET A 17 -6.00 -7.59 7.39
C MET A 17 -5.67 -6.51 8.43
N GLU A 18 -5.55 -6.87 9.71
CA GLU A 18 -5.18 -5.94 10.78
C GLU A 18 -3.76 -5.41 10.60
N THR A 19 -2.81 -6.27 10.25
CA THR A 19 -1.41 -5.88 9.98
C THR A 19 -1.36 -4.93 8.78
N VAL A 20 -2.05 -5.26 7.69
CA VAL A 20 -2.15 -4.39 6.51
C VAL A 20 -2.81 -3.05 6.88
N SER A 21 -3.88 -3.06 7.69
CA SER A 21 -4.55 -1.83 8.10
C SER A 21 -3.67 -0.93 8.98
N ARG A 22 -2.83 -1.52 9.86
CA ARG A 22 -1.86 -0.78 10.66
C ARG A 22 -0.78 -0.16 9.76
N ALA A 23 -0.20 -0.93 8.85
CA ALA A 23 0.80 -0.45 7.91
C ALA A 23 0.28 0.72 7.05
N PHE A 24 -0.95 0.61 6.53
CA PHE A 24 -1.59 1.68 5.77
C PHE A 24 -1.86 2.93 6.61
N SER A 25 -2.22 2.76 7.89
CA SER A 25 -2.40 3.89 8.81
C SER A 25 -1.09 4.61 9.06
N THR A 26 0.02 3.87 9.22
CA THR A 26 1.37 4.45 9.32
C THR A 26 1.76 5.19 8.05
N LEU A 27 1.64 4.57 6.88
CA LEU A 27 1.97 5.19 5.59
C LEU A 27 1.13 6.45 5.33
N LYS A 28 -0.14 6.47 5.77
CA LYS A 28 -0.98 7.67 5.71
C LYS A 28 -0.48 8.76 6.66
N ALA A 29 -0.11 8.38 7.88
CA ALA A 29 0.43 9.33 8.86
C ALA A 29 1.76 9.94 8.40
N GLU A 30 2.57 9.17 7.66
CA GLU A 30 3.84 9.60 7.07
C GLU A 30 3.62 10.45 5.79
N GLY A 31 2.40 10.55 5.29
CA GLY A 31 2.07 11.32 4.08
C GLY A 31 2.46 10.64 2.76
N GLU A 32 2.95 9.39 2.81
CA GLU A 32 3.37 8.61 1.64
C GLU A 32 2.17 8.08 0.84
N ILE A 33 1.00 7.90 1.49
CA ILE A 33 -0.24 7.49 0.83
C ILE A 33 -1.45 8.34 1.23
N GLU A 34 -2.32 8.60 0.25
CA GLU A 34 -3.64 9.21 0.45
C GLU A 34 -4.74 8.14 0.32
N LEU A 35 -5.54 7.94 1.36
CA LEU A 35 -6.74 7.09 1.29
C LEU A 35 -7.89 7.86 0.61
N LYS A 36 -8.40 7.34 -0.52
CA LYS A 36 -9.60 7.85 -1.23
C LYS A 36 -10.83 6.93 -1.04
N GLY A 37 -10.82 6.09 0.00
CA GLY A 37 -11.91 5.18 0.34
C GLY A 37 -11.42 3.90 1.05
N ALA A 38 -12.31 2.93 1.26
CA ALA A 38 -11.96 1.66 1.89
C ALA A 38 -11.00 0.81 1.05
N ASN A 39 -11.17 0.84 -0.29
CA ASN A 39 -10.42 0.05 -1.25
C ASN A 39 -9.59 0.90 -2.22
N PHE A 40 -9.54 2.21 -2.01
CA PHE A 40 -8.86 3.14 -2.90
C PHE A 40 -7.81 3.93 -2.14
N PHE A 41 -6.57 3.83 -2.61
CA PHE A 41 -5.44 4.59 -2.10
C PHE A 41 -4.63 5.13 -3.28
N ARG A 42 -4.09 6.32 -3.08
CA ARG A 42 -3.19 7.00 -4.01
C ARG A 42 -1.83 7.06 -3.36
N LEU A 43 -0.80 6.63 -4.09
CA LEU A 43 0.57 6.85 -3.69
C LEU A 43 0.89 8.33 -3.92
N VAL A 44 1.30 9.04 -2.87
CA VAL A 44 1.77 10.41 -2.96
C VAL A 44 3.27 10.29 -3.07
N GLN A 45 3.78 10.38 -4.32
CA GLN A 45 5.21 10.40 -4.68
C GLN A 45 6.14 9.74 -3.64
N PRO A 46 6.45 8.44 -3.77
CA PRO A 46 7.36 7.79 -2.84
C PRO A 46 8.67 8.56 -2.82
N ARG A 47 9.17 8.89 -1.63
CA ARG A 47 10.56 9.30 -1.49
C ARG A 47 11.36 8.18 -2.15
N THR A 48 12.04 8.52 -3.26
CA THR A 48 12.76 7.58 -4.11
C THR A 48 13.40 6.49 -3.25
N THR A 49 12.78 5.31 -3.24
CA THR A 49 13.31 4.18 -2.52
C THR A 49 14.50 3.74 -3.36
N ASP A 50 15.69 4.05 -2.87
CA ASP A 50 16.94 3.47 -3.37
C ASP A 50 16.76 1.95 -3.33
N GLY A 51 16.54 1.32 -4.50
CA GLY A 51 16.22 -0.11 -4.60
C GLY A 51 15.05 -0.37 -5.53
N GLY A 52 15.37 -0.76 -6.76
CA GLY A 52 14.44 -0.85 -7.88
C GLY A 52 13.32 -1.87 -7.76
N TYR A 53 12.15 -1.46 -8.24
CA TYR A 53 11.20 -2.34 -8.89
C TYR A 53 11.44 -2.27 -10.41
N ALA A 54 12.65 -2.65 -10.83
CA ALA A 54 12.91 -2.98 -12.22
C ALA A 54 12.21 -4.32 -12.47
N ASN A 55 10.97 -4.25 -12.94
CA ASN A 55 10.24 -5.40 -13.43
C ASN A 55 10.98 -5.88 -14.69
N ALA A 56 11.78 -6.92 -14.52
CA ALA A 56 12.41 -7.64 -15.62
C ALA A 56 11.29 -8.21 -16.51
N ALA A 57 11.11 -7.55 -17.66
CA ALA A 57 10.43 -8.10 -18.82
C ALA A 57 11.32 -9.17 -19.49
#